data_AF-A0A0J7L9H3-F1
#
_entry.id   AF-A0A0J7L9H3-F1
#
_cell.length_a   1.000
_cell.length_b   1.000
_cell.length_c   1.000
_cell.angle_alpha   90.00
_cell.angle_beta   90.00
_cell.angle_gamma   90.00
#
_symmetry.space_group_name_H-M   'P 1'
#
loop_
_entity.id
_entity.type
_entity.pdbx_description
1 polymer ?
#
loop_
_entity_poly.entity_id
_entity_poly.type
_entity_poly.pdbx_seq_one_letter_code
_entity_poly.pdbx_strand_id
1 'polypeptide(L)'
;MAKSRDWDELQYVWAEWRRRSGTPIKDLYQQLMTLNNDAARLNNFTDAADYWMFPYQSPNFQQDIDEVWEMIRPLYEELHAYVRRKLREHYGPEKIGGHASLPSHILGNIWGQSWSNLLDVTLPYPGKTYPDVTPEMQAQGYTPIDMIRVAEEFYLSLNLSAMPPEFWAGSIIADPGDRSLICQASAWDFCNRLDYRIKMCTKVTMKDLITLHHEMAHIQYFLRYSGLPREFRDGANPGFHEAVGETIALSVATPRHLQTLGLANKFIDERSADINYLFSLAMEKLVMLPFSIAMDRWRWDVARGYVNREEYNCHWHRLMEQYAGTKPPVLRSEDDFDPGAKYHIPANIPYIR
;
A
#
# COMPACT_ATOMS: atom_id res chain seq x y z
N MET A 1 -10.22 1.21 13.98
CA MET A 1 -9.03 0.49 13.44
C MET A 1 -7.71 1.17 13.77
N ALA A 2 -7.44 2.42 13.35
CA ALA A 2 -6.12 3.03 13.55
C ALA A 2 -5.82 3.40 15.02
N LYS A 3 -6.76 4.06 15.70
CA LYS A 3 -6.52 4.65 17.03
C LYS A 3 -7.04 3.83 18.21
N SER A 4 -8.17 3.15 18.05
CA SER A 4 -8.74 2.36 19.13
C SER A 4 -7.83 1.20 19.51
N ARG A 5 -7.82 0.86 20.80
CA ARG A 5 -7.23 -0.34 21.41
C ARG A 5 -8.28 -1.15 22.17
N ASP A 6 -9.56 -0.82 21.99
CA ASP A 6 -10.65 -1.59 22.54
C ASP A 6 -10.90 -2.81 21.64
N TRP A 7 -10.76 -4.00 22.22
CA TRP A 7 -10.87 -5.25 21.47
C TRP A 7 -12.26 -5.41 20.85
N ASP A 8 -13.32 -5.16 21.62
CA ASP A 8 -14.70 -5.42 21.22
C ASP A 8 -15.15 -4.39 20.16
N GLU A 9 -14.73 -3.13 20.31
CA GLU A 9 -14.94 -2.08 19.29
C GLU A 9 -14.24 -2.45 17.98
N LEU A 10 -12.96 -2.85 18.03
CA LEU A 10 -12.21 -3.25 16.84
C LEU A 10 -12.84 -4.47 16.16
N GLN A 11 -13.32 -5.44 16.95
CA GLN A 11 -13.95 -6.65 16.43
C GLN A 11 -15.28 -6.32 15.74
N TYR A 12 -16.10 -5.49 16.38
CA TYR A 12 -17.37 -5.02 15.84
C TYR A 12 -17.16 -4.28 14.52
N VAL A 13 -16.26 -3.30 14.47
CA VAL A 13 -16.00 -2.52 13.25
C VAL A 13 -15.44 -3.41 12.14
N TRP A 14 -14.52 -4.32 12.45
CA TRP A 14 -13.95 -5.26 11.48
C TRP A 14 -15.01 -6.15 10.83
N ALA A 15 -15.93 -6.67 11.63
CA ALA A 15 -16.99 -7.57 11.19
C ALA A 15 -18.08 -6.82 10.40
N GLU A 16 -18.54 -5.67 10.93
CA GLU A 16 -19.58 -4.87 10.26
C GLU A 16 -19.10 -4.30 8.93
N TRP A 17 -17.84 -3.87 8.82
CA TRP A 17 -17.28 -3.43 7.55
C TRP A 17 -17.39 -4.53 6.48
N ARG A 18 -16.98 -5.76 6.81
CA ARG A 18 -17.05 -6.91 5.89
C ARG A 18 -18.47 -7.29 5.55
N ARG A 19 -19.38 -7.32 6.54
CA ARG A 19 -20.80 -7.60 6.32
C ARG A 19 -21.47 -6.59 5.41
N ARG A 20 -21.12 -5.30 5.53
CA ARG A 20 -21.76 -4.20 4.79
C ARG A 20 -21.15 -3.96 3.42
N SER A 21 -19.86 -4.24 3.23
CA SER A 21 -19.14 -3.96 1.97
C SER A 21 -18.82 -5.21 1.15
N GLY A 22 -18.53 -6.33 1.81
CA GLY A 22 -18.14 -7.58 1.16
C GLY A 22 -19.34 -8.45 0.77
N THR A 23 -20.17 -8.83 1.74
CA THR A 23 -21.31 -9.74 1.49
C THR A 23 -22.20 -9.33 0.29
N PRO A 24 -22.62 -8.06 0.15
CA PRO A 24 -23.53 -7.66 -0.94
C PRO A 24 -22.96 -7.80 -2.35
N ILE A 25 -21.63 -7.91 -2.50
CA ILE A 25 -20.99 -7.93 -3.81
C ILE A 25 -20.56 -9.34 -4.26
N LYS A 26 -20.80 -10.39 -3.46
CA LYS A 26 -20.37 -11.76 -3.77
C LYS A 26 -20.87 -12.24 -5.13
N ASP A 27 -22.16 -12.03 -5.42
CA ASP A 27 -22.77 -12.46 -6.68
C ASP A 27 -22.31 -11.63 -7.88
N LEU A 28 -22.14 -10.33 -7.68
CA LEU A 28 -21.60 -9.44 -8.72
C LEU A 28 -20.14 -9.81 -9.04
N TYR A 29 -19.35 -10.19 -8.03
CA TYR A 29 -17.97 -10.61 -8.24
C TYR A 29 -17.88 -11.92 -9.03
N GLN A 30 -18.75 -12.89 -8.77
CA GLN A 30 -18.83 -14.11 -9.58
C GLN A 30 -19.11 -13.79 -11.06
N GLN A 31 -20.07 -12.89 -11.33
CA GLN A 31 -20.39 -12.47 -12.71
C GLN A 31 -19.20 -11.76 -13.36
N LEU A 32 -18.54 -10.86 -12.62
CA LEU A 32 -17.32 -10.17 -13.07
C LEU A 32 -16.23 -11.17 -13.47
N MET A 33 -15.98 -12.20 -12.66
CA MET A 33 -14.97 -13.22 -12.94
C MET A 33 -15.31 -14.07 -14.16
N THR A 34 -16.59 -14.42 -14.35
CA THR A 34 -17.05 -15.09 -15.58
C THR A 34 -16.75 -14.22 -16.81
N LEU A 35 -17.13 -12.95 -16.79
CA LEU A 35 -16.92 -12.03 -17.91
C LEU A 35 -15.43 -11.77 -18.20
N ASN A 36 -14.61 -11.63 -17.15
CA ASN A 36 -13.16 -11.46 -17.31
C ASN A 36 -12.53 -12.70 -17.97
N ASN A 37 -12.93 -13.91 -17.56
CA ASN A 37 -12.44 -15.13 -18.17
C ASN A 37 -12.88 -15.27 -19.64
N ASP A 38 -14.11 -14.89 -19.97
CA ASP A 38 -14.58 -14.89 -21.35
C ASP A 38 -13.80 -13.89 -22.22
N ALA A 39 -13.56 -12.68 -21.71
CA ALA A 39 -12.73 -11.68 -22.37
C ALA A 39 -11.28 -12.17 -22.57
N ALA A 40 -10.69 -12.82 -21.57
CA ALA A 40 -9.34 -13.38 -21.68
C ALA A 40 -9.25 -14.44 -22.79
N ARG A 41 -10.21 -15.37 -22.84
CA ARG A 41 -10.27 -16.43 -23.88
C ARG A 41 -10.46 -15.87 -25.27
N LEU A 42 -11.28 -14.83 -25.43
CA LEU A 42 -11.45 -14.12 -26.71
C LEU A 42 -10.15 -13.45 -27.20
N ASN A 43 -9.20 -13.20 -26.29
CA ASN A 43 -7.88 -12.65 -26.57
C ASN A 43 -6.77 -13.72 -26.56
N ASN A 44 -7.12 -15.01 -26.68
CA ASN A 44 -6.19 -16.16 -26.70
C ASN A 44 -5.40 -16.41 -25.40
N PHE A 45 -5.89 -15.94 -24.25
CA PHE A 45 -5.39 -16.32 -22.93
C PHE A 45 -6.22 -17.48 -22.34
N THR A 46 -5.67 -18.24 -21.39
CA THR A 46 -6.41 -19.35 -20.76
C THR A 46 -7.55 -18.87 -19.87
N ASP A 47 -7.29 -17.80 -19.12
CA ASP A 47 -8.14 -17.22 -18.10
C ASP A 47 -7.67 -15.79 -17.75
N ALA A 48 -8.40 -15.11 -16.86
CA ALA A 48 -8.08 -13.75 -16.46
C ALA A 48 -6.74 -13.63 -15.71
N ALA A 49 -6.28 -14.68 -15.02
CA ALA A 49 -4.99 -14.63 -14.32
C ALA A 49 -3.83 -14.60 -15.32
N ASP A 50 -3.88 -15.44 -16.35
CA ASP A 50 -2.93 -15.43 -17.47
C ASP A 50 -2.88 -14.05 -18.13
N TYR A 51 -4.05 -13.46 -18.42
CA TYR A 51 -4.15 -12.10 -18.94
C TYR A 51 -3.54 -11.03 -18.00
N TRP A 52 -3.79 -11.10 -16.69
CA TRP A 52 -3.24 -10.12 -15.74
C TRP A 52 -1.73 -10.26 -15.55
N MET A 53 -1.17 -11.46 -15.73
CA MET A 53 0.28 -11.69 -15.61
C MET A 53 1.04 -11.41 -16.91
N PHE A 54 0.34 -11.32 -18.04
CA PHE A 54 0.94 -11.02 -19.36
C PHE A 54 1.92 -9.83 -19.36
N PRO A 55 1.63 -8.67 -18.72
CA PRO A 55 2.55 -7.54 -18.71
C PRO A 55 3.92 -7.80 -18.07
N TYR A 56 4.05 -8.84 -17.24
CA TYR A 56 5.32 -9.19 -16.60
C TYR A 56 6.24 -9.99 -17.52
N GLN A 57 5.72 -10.57 -18.61
CA GLN A 57 6.48 -11.32 -19.61
C GLN A 57 7.39 -12.42 -19.03
N SER A 58 7.05 -12.97 -17.86
CA SER A 58 7.73 -14.11 -17.25
C SER A 58 6.83 -15.35 -17.36
N PRO A 59 7.30 -16.44 -18.01
CA PRO A 59 6.54 -17.70 -18.06
C PRO A 59 6.39 -18.37 -16.69
N ASN A 60 7.25 -17.99 -15.72
CA ASN A 60 7.30 -18.58 -14.38
C ASN A 60 7.02 -17.54 -13.28
N PHE A 61 6.24 -16.49 -13.59
CA PHE A 61 6.07 -15.34 -12.70
C PHE A 61 5.63 -15.71 -11.27
N GLN A 62 4.78 -16.73 -11.12
CA GLN A 62 4.34 -17.18 -9.79
C GLN A 62 5.47 -17.87 -9.01
N GLN A 63 6.32 -18.65 -9.68
CA GLN A 63 7.51 -19.23 -9.04
C GLN A 63 8.50 -18.14 -8.66
N ASP A 64 8.73 -17.15 -9.53
CA ASP A 64 9.62 -16.02 -9.24
C ASP A 64 9.19 -15.29 -7.96
N ILE A 65 7.87 -15.07 -7.77
CA ILE A 65 7.30 -14.49 -6.55
C ILE A 65 7.53 -15.38 -5.33
N ASP A 66 7.32 -16.69 -5.45
CA ASP A 66 7.53 -17.62 -4.34
C ASP A 66 9.00 -17.64 -3.90
N GLU A 67 9.93 -17.67 -4.85
CA GLU A 67 11.37 -17.64 -4.57
C GLU A 67 11.76 -16.36 -3.82
N VAL A 68 11.26 -15.20 -4.25
CA VAL A 68 11.49 -13.92 -3.56
C VAL A 68 10.85 -13.92 -2.17
N TRP A 69 9.63 -14.43 -2.03
CA TRP A 69 8.97 -14.51 -0.73
C TRP A 69 9.72 -15.40 0.24
N GLU A 70 10.20 -16.57 -0.19
CA GLU A 70 10.96 -17.49 0.67
C GLU A 70 12.27 -16.86 1.18
N MET A 71 12.90 -15.99 0.38
CA MET A 71 14.07 -15.23 0.83
C MET A 71 13.73 -14.19 1.91
N ILE A 72 12.54 -13.60 1.85
CA ILE A 72 12.11 -12.52 2.75
C ILE A 72 11.40 -13.07 4.00
N ARG A 73 10.73 -14.22 3.89
CA ARG A 73 9.89 -14.83 4.93
C ARG A 73 10.56 -14.89 6.30
N PRO A 74 11.85 -15.26 6.46
CA PRO A 74 12.49 -15.30 7.78
C PRO A 74 12.46 -13.96 8.51
N LEU A 75 12.63 -12.84 7.81
CA LEU A 75 12.56 -11.51 8.41
C LEU A 75 11.12 -11.17 8.83
N TYR A 76 10.14 -11.55 8.02
CA TYR A 76 8.73 -11.36 8.34
C TYR A 76 8.31 -12.17 9.58
N GLU A 77 8.75 -13.42 9.70
CA GLU A 77 8.44 -14.30 10.82
C GLU A 77 8.98 -13.75 12.15
N GLU A 78 10.21 -13.20 12.15
CA GLU A 78 10.79 -12.52 13.32
C GLU A 78 9.98 -11.26 13.70
N LEU A 79 9.60 -10.44 12.71
CA LEU A 79 8.75 -9.27 12.94
C LEU A 79 7.38 -9.68 13.50
N HIS A 80 6.73 -10.68 12.91
CA HIS A 80 5.43 -11.22 13.33
C HIS A 80 5.50 -11.73 14.76
N ALA A 81 6.52 -12.53 15.10
CA ALA A 81 6.71 -13.06 16.45
C ALA A 81 6.92 -11.94 17.47
N TYR A 82 7.74 -10.94 17.14
CA TYR A 82 7.97 -9.77 17.99
C TYR A 82 6.67 -8.98 18.24
N VAL A 83 5.92 -8.68 17.17
CA VAL A 83 4.64 -7.95 17.25
C VAL A 83 3.61 -8.76 18.03
N ARG A 84 3.52 -10.07 17.80
CA ARG A 84 2.65 -10.96 18.57
C ARG A 84 2.94 -10.91 20.05
N ARG A 85 4.22 -10.95 20.44
CA ARG A 85 4.61 -10.79 21.85
C ARG A 85 4.16 -9.45 22.41
N LYS A 86 4.38 -8.35 21.69
CA LYS A 86 3.97 -7.01 22.14
C LYS A 86 2.46 -6.84 22.26
N LEU A 87 1.70 -7.35 21.30
CA LEU A 87 0.25 -7.34 21.36
C LEU A 87 -0.27 -8.25 22.48
N ARG A 88 0.39 -9.39 22.75
CA ARG A 88 0.06 -10.26 23.88
C ARG A 88 0.35 -9.59 25.24
N GLU A 89 1.45 -8.84 25.35
CA GLU A 89 1.75 -7.99 26.52
C GLU A 89 0.64 -6.93 26.74
N HIS A 90 0.06 -6.39 25.66
CA HIS A 90 -0.96 -5.36 25.73
C HIS A 90 -2.39 -5.89 25.96
N TYR A 91 -2.82 -6.92 25.22
CA TYR A 91 -4.20 -7.44 25.22
C TYR A 91 -4.42 -8.64 26.14
N GLY A 92 -3.35 -9.26 26.64
CA GLY A 92 -3.42 -10.39 27.55
C GLY A 92 -3.28 -11.77 26.87
N PRO A 93 -2.77 -12.77 27.61
CA PRO A 93 -2.53 -14.12 27.12
C PRO A 93 -3.79 -14.90 26.75
N GLU A 94 -4.94 -14.50 27.28
CA GLU A 94 -6.27 -15.07 27.04
C GLU A 94 -6.82 -14.71 25.65
N LYS A 95 -6.40 -13.56 25.10
CA LYS A 95 -6.83 -13.09 23.77
C LYS A 95 -5.88 -13.51 22.66
N ILE A 96 -4.57 -13.53 22.94
CA ILE A 96 -3.53 -13.79 21.93
C ILE A 96 -2.64 -14.93 22.40
N GLY A 97 -2.81 -16.12 21.83
CA GLY A 97 -1.96 -17.28 22.13
C GLY A 97 -0.49 -17.09 21.71
N GLY A 98 0.44 -17.72 22.44
CA GLY A 98 1.89 -17.58 22.18
C GLY A 98 2.37 -18.12 20.82
N HIS A 99 1.61 -19.05 20.24
CA HIS A 99 1.90 -19.69 18.94
C HIS A 99 0.76 -19.51 17.93
N ALA A 100 -0.22 -18.66 18.22
CA ALA A 100 -1.39 -18.49 17.36
C ALA A 100 -1.15 -17.42 16.27
N SER A 101 -1.88 -17.55 15.17
CA SER A 101 -2.08 -16.51 14.16
C SER A 101 -2.68 -15.25 14.79
N LEU A 102 -2.26 -14.07 14.31
CA LEU A 102 -2.71 -12.79 14.82
C LEU A 102 -4.16 -12.49 14.41
N PRO A 103 -5.05 -12.11 15.36
CA PRO A 103 -6.38 -11.65 15.01
C PRO A 103 -6.32 -10.38 14.15
N SER A 104 -6.86 -10.42 12.94
CA SER A 104 -6.67 -9.35 11.94
C SER A 104 -7.26 -7.98 12.32
N HIS A 105 -8.24 -7.94 13.23
CA HIS A 105 -8.86 -6.69 13.71
C HIS A 105 -7.96 -5.79 14.58
N ILE A 106 -6.90 -6.32 15.20
CA ILE A 106 -6.03 -5.55 16.11
C ILE A 106 -4.76 -5.05 15.43
N LEU A 107 -4.67 -5.12 14.10
CA LEU A 107 -3.45 -4.82 13.35
C LEU A 107 -3.37 -3.36 12.87
N GLY A 108 -4.13 -2.45 13.48
CA GLY A 108 -4.05 -1.01 13.19
C GLY A 108 -4.63 -0.58 11.84
N ASN A 109 -5.10 -1.52 11.02
CA ASN A 109 -5.68 -1.31 9.70
C ASN A 109 -6.86 -2.28 9.48
N ILE A 110 -7.91 -1.86 8.74
CA ILE A 110 -9.13 -2.67 8.55
C ILE A 110 -8.88 -4.01 7.81
N TRP A 111 -7.80 -4.09 7.03
CA TRP A 111 -7.34 -5.29 6.34
C TRP A 111 -6.08 -5.91 6.96
N GLY A 112 -5.43 -5.22 7.90
CA GLY A 112 -4.16 -5.66 8.49
C GLY A 112 -2.96 -5.59 7.53
N GLN A 113 -3.05 -4.85 6.42
CA GLN A 113 -1.97 -4.74 5.42
C GLN A 113 -0.85 -3.76 5.79
N SER A 114 -1.02 -3.01 6.88
CA SER A 114 -0.06 -2.04 7.41
C SER A 114 -0.26 -1.96 8.91
N TRP A 115 0.83 -2.07 9.67
CA TRP A 115 0.84 -2.12 11.13
C TRP A 115 1.45 -0.85 11.74
N SER A 116 1.73 0.19 10.95
CA SER A 116 2.29 1.47 11.41
C SER A 116 1.47 2.14 12.51
N ASN A 117 0.16 1.89 12.55
CA ASN A 117 -0.72 2.38 13.60
C ASN A 117 -0.57 1.64 14.94
N LEU A 118 0.37 0.70 15.08
CA LEU A 118 0.65 -0.04 16.33
C LEU A 118 1.95 0.42 17.00
N LEU A 119 2.67 1.39 16.42
CA LEU A 119 3.99 1.80 16.90
C LEU A 119 3.97 2.25 18.37
N ASP A 120 2.91 2.92 18.80
CA ASP A 120 2.68 3.32 20.20
C ASP A 120 2.80 2.16 21.21
N VAL A 121 2.42 0.93 20.82
CA VAL A 121 2.47 -0.26 21.69
C VAL A 121 3.59 -1.23 21.33
N THR A 122 4.15 -1.16 20.11
CA THR A 122 5.16 -2.12 19.64
C THR A 122 6.59 -1.57 19.55
N LEU A 123 6.81 -0.27 19.71
CA LEU A 123 8.14 0.34 19.55
C LEU A 123 9.23 -0.38 20.39
N PRO A 124 10.35 -0.81 19.77
CA PRO A 124 11.47 -1.44 20.48
C PRO A 124 12.08 -0.56 21.58
N TYR A 125 12.28 0.73 21.30
CA TYR A 125 12.84 1.70 22.24
C TYR A 125 11.87 2.86 22.48
N PRO A 126 10.95 2.76 23.46
CA PRO A 126 10.01 3.82 23.76
C PRO A 126 10.71 5.16 24.05
N GLY A 127 10.16 6.26 23.54
CA GLY A 127 10.71 7.61 23.71
C GLY A 127 11.88 7.98 22.78
N LYS A 128 12.33 7.04 21.93
CA LYS A 128 13.34 7.30 20.89
C LYS A 128 12.65 7.51 19.55
N THR A 129 12.24 8.74 19.27
CA THR A 129 11.46 9.03 18.06
C THR A 129 12.35 9.24 16.86
N TYR A 130 11.96 8.65 15.73
CA TYR A 130 12.42 9.14 14.44
C TYR A 130 11.90 10.58 14.25
N PRO A 131 12.66 11.49 13.62
CA PRO A 131 12.23 12.86 13.45
C PRO A 131 10.93 12.94 12.62
N ASP A 132 9.84 13.40 13.23
CA ASP A 132 8.67 13.91 12.49
C ASP A 132 8.88 15.40 12.27
N VAL A 133 9.10 15.79 11.02
CA VAL A 133 9.36 17.18 10.64
C VAL A 133 8.08 18.00 10.47
N THR A 134 6.90 17.40 10.65
CA THR A 134 5.61 18.08 10.53
C THR A 134 5.53 19.37 11.37
N PRO A 135 5.92 19.39 12.66
CA PRO A 135 5.86 20.61 13.46
C PRO A 135 6.81 21.70 12.94
N GLU A 136 8.00 21.31 12.46
CA GLU A 136 9.00 22.23 11.92
C GLU A 136 8.54 22.83 10.58
N MET A 137 7.98 22.02 9.67
CA MET A 137 7.38 22.51 8.42
C MET A 137 6.29 23.54 8.70
N GLN A 138 5.44 23.28 9.69
CA GLN A 138 4.37 24.20 10.10
C GLN A 138 4.94 25.48 10.73
N ALA A 139 5.98 25.37 11.56
CA ALA A 139 6.65 26.52 12.17
C ALA A 139 7.34 27.42 11.13
N GLN A 140 7.90 26.83 10.07
CA GLN A 140 8.49 27.55 8.94
C GLN A 140 7.45 28.10 7.96
N GLY A 141 6.15 27.81 8.16
CA GLY A 141 5.06 28.34 7.34
C GLY A 141 4.91 27.67 5.98
N TYR A 142 5.31 26.40 5.84
CA TYR A 142 5.13 25.65 4.61
C TYR A 142 3.66 25.64 4.18
N THR A 143 3.43 25.78 2.88
CA THR A 143 2.15 25.52 2.23
C THR A 143 2.25 24.29 1.32
N PRO A 144 1.11 23.71 0.87
CA PRO A 144 1.13 22.65 -0.14
C PRO A 144 1.92 22.99 -1.41
N ILE A 145 1.90 24.26 -1.84
CA ILE A 145 2.67 24.69 -3.02
C ILE A 145 4.18 24.77 -2.74
N ASP A 146 4.58 25.03 -1.49
CA ASP A 146 6.00 24.99 -1.12
C ASP A 146 6.50 23.54 -1.08
N MET A 147 5.69 22.62 -0.55
CA MET A 147 6.03 21.19 -0.51
C MET A 147 6.28 20.60 -1.91
N ILE A 148 5.47 20.99 -2.91
CA ILE A 148 5.65 20.49 -4.28
C ILE A 148 6.85 21.14 -4.98
N ARG A 149 7.21 22.39 -4.64
CA ARG A 149 8.45 23.02 -5.12
C ARG A 149 9.69 22.35 -4.54
N VAL A 150 9.67 22.03 -3.25
CA VAL A 150 10.74 21.24 -2.61
C VAL A 150 10.89 19.88 -3.31
N ALA A 151 9.77 19.24 -3.66
CA ALA A 151 9.80 18.00 -4.43
C ALA A 151 10.35 18.20 -5.86
N GLU A 152 10.02 19.28 -6.57
CA GLU A 152 10.62 19.61 -7.87
C GLU A 152 12.14 19.82 -7.76
N GLU A 153 12.61 20.56 -6.76
CA GLU A 153 14.03 20.82 -6.53
C GLU A 153 14.83 19.53 -6.34
N PHE A 154 14.25 18.53 -5.66
CA PHE A 154 14.85 17.19 -5.55
C PHE A 154 15.11 16.59 -6.94
N TYR A 155 14.14 16.61 -7.85
CA TYR A 155 14.32 16.07 -9.21
C TYR A 155 15.30 16.88 -10.04
N LEU A 156 15.28 18.22 -9.93
CA LEU A 156 16.25 19.08 -10.58
C LEU A 156 17.68 18.79 -10.10
N SER A 157 17.87 18.46 -8.81
CA SER A 157 19.18 18.07 -8.27
C SER A 157 19.73 16.77 -8.89
N LEU A 158 18.85 15.91 -9.40
CA LEU A 158 19.19 14.69 -10.14
C LEU A 158 19.36 14.93 -11.64
N ASN A 159 19.40 16.19 -12.08
CA ASN A 159 19.43 16.59 -13.49
C ASN A 159 18.20 16.08 -14.28
N LEU A 160 17.05 15.98 -13.60
CA LEU A 160 15.77 15.65 -14.22
C LEU A 160 15.00 16.91 -14.64
N SER A 161 13.88 16.72 -15.33
CA SER A 161 13.13 17.83 -15.92
C SER A 161 12.37 18.64 -14.86
N ALA A 162 12.29 19.96 -15.03
CA ALA A 162 11.31 20.77 -14.31
C ALA A 162 9.87 20.33 -14.68
N MET A 163 8.92 20.60 -13.80
CA MET A 163 7.50 20.41 -14.08
C MET A 163 7.03 21.44 -15.11
N PRO A 164 6.27 21.02 -16.14
CA PRO A 164 5.80 21.93 -17.19
C PRO A 164 4.79 22.96 -16.64
N PRO A 165 4.61 24.12 -17.29
CA PRO A 165 3.64 25.13 -16.85
C PRO A 165 2.21 24.59 -16.70
N GLU A 166 1.81 23.66 -17.56
CA GLU A 166 0.51 22.99 -17.55
C GLU A 166 0.30 22.18 -16.27
N PHE A 167 1.36 21.58 -15.72
CA PHE A 167 1.29 20.86 -14.44
C PHE A 167 0.89 21.78 -13.30
N TRP A 168 1.52 22.96 -13.21
CA TRP A 168 1.23 23.95 -12.17
C TRP A 168 -0.17 24.56 -12.32
N ALA A 169 -0.60 24.79 -13.55
CA ALA A 169 -1.92 25.35 -13.84
C ALA A 169 -3.06 24.34 -13.65
N GLY A 170 -2.80 23.05 -13.91
CA GLY A 170 -3.82 22.00 -13.98
C GLY A 170 -3.95 21.10 -12.74
N SER A 171 -2.90 20.99 -11.92
CA SER A 171 -2.87 20.09 -10.77
C SER A 171 -3.74 20.59 -9.60
N ILE A 172 -4.32 19.64 -8.86
CA ILE A 172 -5.05 19.90 -7.61
C ILE A 172 -4.14 19.45 -6.47
N ILE A 173 -3.42 20.41 -5.89
CA ILE A 173 -2.39 20.16 -4.87
C ILE A 173 -2.94 20.40 -3.45
N ALA A 174 -4.05 21.12 -3.32
CA ALA A 174 -4.77 21.34 -2.08
C ALA A 174 -6.28 21.20 -2.34
N ASP A 175 -7.05 20.91 -1.29
CA ASP A 175 -8.51 20.89 -1.38
C ASP A 175 -9.03 22.33 -1.59
N PRO A 176 -9.69 22.64 -2.73
CA PRO A 176 -10.28 23.95 -2.99
C PRO A 176 -11.49 24.25 -2.09
N GLY A 177 -12.10 23.25 -1.45
CA GLY A 177 -13.25 23.42 -0.55
C GLY A 177 -14.58 23.80 -1.24
N ASP A 178 -14.58 23.94 -2.57
CA ASP A 178 -15.74 24.34 -3.38
C ASP A 178 -16.53 23.16 -3.96
N ARG A 179 -15.98 21.93 -3.87
CA ARG A 179 -16.56 20.73 -4.47
C ARG A 179 -16.11 19.46 -3.76
N SER A 180 -16.86 18.37 -3.94
CA SER A 180 -16.45 17.04 -3.49
C SER A 180 -15.29 16.53 -4.35
N LEU A 181 -14.25 16.00 -3.71
CA LEU A 181 -13.06 15.46 -4.38
C LEU A 181 -12.68 14.09 -3.82
N ILE A 182 -12.12 13.26 -4.70
CA ILE A 182 -11.43 12.03 -4.28
C ILE A 182 -10.03 12.44 -3.85
N CYS A 183 -9.77 12.50 -2.54
CA CYS A 183 -8.50 13.00 -2.00
C CYS A 183 -7.32 12.03 -2.08
N GLN A 184 -7.53 10.78 -2.48
CA GLN A 184 -6.43 9.82 -2.66
C GLN A 184 -5.44 10.34 -3.70
N ALA A 185 -4.15 10.37 -3.34
CA ALA A 185 -3.08 10.82 -4.22
C ALA A 185 -3.04 10.00 -5.52
N SER A 186 -2.72 10.68 -6.63
CA SER A 186 -2.64 10.08 -7.96
C SER A 186 -1.96 11.05 -8.93
N ALA A 187 -1.13 10.50 -9.82
CA ALA A 187 -0.54 11.17 -10.96
C ALA A 187 -1.25 10.78 -12.27
N TRP A 188 -1.36 11.73 -13.20
CA TRP A 188 -2.15 11.60 -14.42
C TRP A 188 -1.35 12.05 -15.65
N ASP A 189 -1.26 11.16 -16.65
CA ASP A 189 -0.83 11.47 -18.02
C ASP A 189 -2.08 11.63 -18.91
N PHE A 190 -2.31 12.83 -19.45
CA PHE A 190 -3.45 13.11 -20.34
C PHE A 190 -3.18 12.71 -21.80
N CYS A 191 -2.08 12.00 -22.05
CA CYS A 191 -1.79 11.27 -23.27
C CYS A 191 -1.50 12.16 -24.50
N ASN A 192 -1.49 13.48 -24.31
CA ASN A 192 -1.30 14.49 -25.34
C ASN A 192 0.14 15.04 -25.42
N ARG A 193 1.07 14.52 -24.60
CA ARG A 193 2.48 14.92 -24.48
C ARG A 193 2.73 16.32 -23.88
N LEU A 194 1.70 16.95 -23.33
CA LEU A 194 1.75 18.32 -22.80
C LEU A 194 1.24 18.37 -21.36
N ASP A 195 0.12 17.70 -21.10
CA ASP A 195 -0.64 17.84 -19.87
C ASP A 195 -0.42 16.65 -18.94
N TYR A 196 0.24 16.92 -17.82
CA TYR A 196 0.57 15.98 -16.76
C TYR A 196 0.19 16.60 -15.43
N ARG A 197 -0.51 15.89 -14.56
CA ARG A 197 -1.09 16.47 -13.34
C ARG A 197 -1.02 15.57 -12.13
N ILE A 198 -0.98 16.18 -10.95
CA ILE A 198 -1.23 15.50 -9.67
C ILE A 198 -2.58 15.93 -9.11
N LYS A 199 -3.26 14.99 -8.44
CA LYS A 199 -4.47 15.25 -7.66
C LYS A 199 -4.31 14.69 -6.25
N MET A 200 -4.07 15.56 -5.28
CA MET A 200 -3.86 15.23 -3.86
C MET A 200 -4.40 16.35 -2.95
N CYS A 201 -5.12 15.98 -1.88
CA CYS A 201 -5.55 16.94 -0.86
C CYS A 201 -4.45 17.11 0.20
N THR A 202 -3.33 17.74 -0.19
CA THR A 202 -2.11 17.83 0.61
C THR A 202 -2.34 18.59 1.91
N LYS A 203 -1.88 18.00 3.01
CA LYS A 203 -1.73 18.62 4.32
C LYS A 203 -0.25 18.84 4.61
N VAL A 204 0.06 19.91 5.34
CA VAL A 204 1.45 20.23 5.73
C VAL A 204 1.91 19.23 6.79
N THR A 205 2.41 18.08 6.34
CA THR A 205 2.90 16.96 7.14
C THR A 205 4.06 16.28 6.42
N MET A 206 4.96 15.65 7.20
CA MET A 206 6.06 14.84 6.65
C MET A 206 5.57 13.73 5.74
N LYS A 207 4.46 13.07 6.09
CA LYS A 207 3.86 12.01 5.29
C LYS A 207 3.50 12.51 3.89
N ASP A 208 2.77 13.62 3.83
CA ASP A 208 2.31 14.17 2.55
C ASP A 208 3.47 14.79 1.75
N LEU A 209 4.55 15.25 2.40
CA LEU A 209 5.79 15.65 1.72
C LEU A 209 6.40 14.45 0.97
N ILE A 210 6.52 13.30 1.65
CA ILE A 210 7.04 12.07 1.05
C ILE A 210 6.11 11.59 -0.08
N THR A 211 4.79 11.63 0.14
CA THR A 211 3.81 11.26 -0.91
C THR A 211 3.89 12.17 -2.12
N LEU A 212 4.09 13.48 -1.96
CA LEU A 212 4.27 14.38 -3.12
C LEU A 212 5.50 14.01 -3.94
N HIS A 213 6.61 13.63 -3.30
CA HIS A 213 7.76 13.11 -4.04
C HIS A 213 7.40 11.81 -4.77
N HIS A 214 6.73 10.85 -4.13
CA HIS A 214 6.27 9.63 -4.80
C HIS A 214 5.45 9.93 -6.06
N GLU A 215 4.43 10.79 -5.96
CA GLU A 215 3.57 11.13 -7.10
C GLU A 215 4.31 11.91 -8.19
N MET A 216 5.25 12.78 -7.82
CA MET A 216 6.08 13.49 -8.81
C MET A 216 7.04 12.55 -9.54
N ALA A 217 7.42 11.42 -8.94
CA ALA A 217 8.20 10.40 -9.63
C ALA A 217 7.44 9.81 -10.82
N HIS A 218 6.12 9.59 -10.67
CA HIS A 218 5.25 9.18 -11.77
C HIS A 218 5.23 10.24 -12.89
N ILE A 219 5.11 11.52 -12.54
CA ILE A 219 5.16 12.61 -13.53
C ILE A 219 6.50 12.65 -14.27
N GLN A 220 7.62 12.50 -13.57
CA GLN A 220 8.93 12.38 -14.20
C GLN A 220 9.00 11.20 -15.15
N TYR A 221 8.46 10.05 -14.75
CA TYR A 221 8.38 8.87 -15.60
C TYR A 221 7.57 9.18 -16.87
N PHE A 222 6.41 9.83 -16.75
CA PHE A 222 5.56 10.26 -17.88
C PHE A 222 6.28 11.19 -18.85
N LEU A 223 7.00 12.18 -18.32
CA LEU A 223 7.79 13.12 -19.12
C LEU A 223 8.88 12.40 -19.93
N ARG A 224 9.51 11.36 -19.36
CA ARG A 224 10.62 10.63 -20.00
C ARG A 224 10.18 9.76 -21.16
N TYR A 225 9.04 9.06 -21.06
CA TYR A 225 8.55 8.24 -22.18
C TYR A 225 7.61 9.00 -23.13
N SER A 226 7.36 10.30 -22.91
CA SER A 226 6.43 11.12 -23.70
C SER A 226 6.67 11.09 -25.21
N GLY A 227 7.93 10.90 -25.63
CA GLY A 227 8.33 10.77 -27.04
C GLY A 227 8.00 9.42 -27.70
N LEU A 228 7.68 8.39 -26.92
CA LEU A 228 7.36 7.05 -27.44
C LEU A 228 5.98 7.02 -28.11
N PRO A 229 5.72 6.03 -29.00
CA PRO A 229 4.37 5.69 -29.46
C PRO A 229 3.45 5.44 -28.27
N ARG A 230 2.14 5.73 -28.43
CA ARG A 230 1.19 5.76 -27.31
C ARG A 230 1.12 4.42 -26.58
N GLU A 231 1.28 3.33 -27.32
CA GLU A 231 1.24 1.94 -26.89
C GLU A 231 2.43 1.57 -25.99
N PHE A 232 3.53 2.32 -26.06
CA PHE A 232 4.74 2.11 -25.25
C PHE A 232 4.91 3.18 -24.16
N ARG A 233 3.84 3.92 -23.83
CA ARG A 233 3.82 4.95 -22.78
C ARG A 233 3.31 4.39 -21.46
N ASP A 234 4.05 3.44 -20.93
CA ASP A 234 3.81 2.79 -19.64
C ASP A 234 5.15 2.36 -19.03
N GLY A 235 5.12 1.84 -17.81
CA GLY A 235 6.28 1.23 -17.15
C GLY A 235 6.74 -0.01 -17.90
N ALA A 236 7.99 -0.43 -17.67
CA ALA A 236 8.51 -1.67 -18.27
C ALA A 236 7.65 -2.89 -17.90
N ASN A 237 7.10 -2.89 -16.69
CA ASN A 237 5.98 -3.70 -16.24
C ASN A 237 5.20 -2.89 -15.17
N PRO A 238 4.03 -3.36 -14.68
CA PRO A 238 3.22 -2.62 -13.73
C PRO A 238 3.92 -2.22 -12.43
N GLY A 239 4.94 -2.96 -11.99
CA GLY A 239 5.68 -2.67 -10.75
C GLY A 239 6.77 -1.60 -10.89
N PHE A 240 7.25 -1.32 -12.11
CA PHE A 240 8.27 -0.28 -12.31
C PHE A 240 7.78 1.12 -11.96
N HIS A 241 6.52 1.42 -12.27
CA HIS A 241 5.93 2.73 -11.97
C HIS A 241 5.96 3.01 -10.46
N GLU A 242 5.44 2.08 -9.65
CA GLU A 242 5.39 2.25 -8.21
C GLU A 242 6.78 2.15 -7.57
N ALA A 243 7.65 1.26 -8.05
CA ALA A 243 8.99 1.09 -7.51
C ALA A 243 9.86 2.36 -7.62
N VAL A 244 9.73 3.12 -8.72
CA VAL A 244 10.45 4.39 -8.87
C VAL A 244 9.96 5.42 -7.86
N GLY A 245 8.65 5.56 -7.67
CA GLY A 245 8.08 6.44 -6.64
C GLY A 245 8.56 6.09 -5.24
N GLU A 246 8.50 4.80 -4.89
CA GLU A 246 8.94 4.30 -3.59
C GLU A 246 10.44 4.50 -3.34
N THR A 247 11.27 4.34 -4.38
CA THR A 247 12.71 4.58 -4.29
C THR A 247 13.03 6.04 -3.94
N ILE A 248 12.29 6.98 -4.52
CA ILE A 248 12.43 8.40 -4.19
C ILE A 248 11.94 8.66 -2.76
N ALA A 249 10.77 8.13 -2.40
CA ALA A 249 10.19 8.28 -1.07
C ALA A 249 11.17 7.82 0.04
N LEU A 250 11.85 6.69 -0.15
CA LEU A 250 12.88 6.19 0.78
C LEU A 250 14.05 7.17 0.93
N SER A 251 14.49 7.80 -0.15
CA SER A 251 15.60 8.76 -0.12
C SER A 251 15.20 10.03 0.64
N VAL A 252 14.01 10.54 0.34
CA VAL A 252 13.45 11.77 0.92
C VAL A 252 13.16 11.62 2.41
N ALA A 253 12.72 10.43 2.83
CA ALA A 253 12.41 10.15 4.22
C ALA A 253 13.63 10.14 5.15
N THR A 254 14.86 10.11 4.61
CA THR A 254 16.08 9.99 5.42
C THR A 254 16.36 11.24 6.27
N PRO A 255 16.92 11.10 7.49
CA PRO A 255 17.19 12.26 8.36
C PRO A 255 18.22 13.20 7.74
N ARG A 256 19.16 12.62 6.98
CA ARG A 256 20.19 13.37 6.26
C ARG A 256 19.56 14.29 5.20
N HIS A 257 18.60 13.80 4.42
CA HIS A 257 17.92 14.64 3.46
C HIS A 257 17.07 15.72 4.14
N LEU A 258 16.30 15.36 5.18
CA LEU A 258 15.48 16.32 5.93
C LEU A 258 16.32 17.44 6.58
N GLN A 259 17.55 17.15 6.99
CA GLN A 259 18.50 18.19 7.44
C GLN A 259 18.91 19.15 6.32
N THR A 260 19.14 18.63 5.10
CA THR A 260 19.49 19.50 3.96
C THR A 260 18.37 20.47 3.59
N LEU A 261 17.12 20.09 3.90
CA LEU A 261 15.95 20.96 3.78
C LEU A 261 15.78 21.93 4.97
N GLY A 262 16.66 21.88 5.97
CA GLY A 262 16.52 22.67 7.20
C GLY A 262 15.35 22.26 8.09
N LEU A 263 14.77 21.06 7.87
CA LEU A 263 13.58 20.56 8.58
C LEU A 263 13.92 19.69 9.80
N ALA A 264 15.17 19.28 9.95
CA ALA A 264 15.66 18.52 11.10
C ALA A 264 16.94 19.15 11.65
N ASN A 265 17.03 19.29 12.97
CA ASN A 265 18.27 19.65 13.67
C ASN A 265 19.35 18.57 13.47
N LYS A 266 20.60 18.84 13.89
CA LYS A 266 21.70 17.84 13.92
C LYS A 266 21.17 16.50 14.44
N PHE A 267 20.98 15.54 13.54
CA PHE A 267 20.59 14.18 13.91
C PHE A 267 21.64 13.62 14.83
N ILE A 268 21.19 13.20 16.01
CA ILE A 268 22.01 12.41 16.89
C ILE A 268 21.89 10.99 16.34
N ASP A 269 23.00 10.50 15.78
CA ASP A 269 23.17 9.11 15.37
C ASP A 269 23.07 8.21 16.61
N GLU A 270 21.84 7.85 16.94
CA GLU A 270 21.50 6.99 18.06
C GLU A 270 20.93 5.69 17.50
N ARG A 271 21.67 4.59 17.69
CA ARG A 271 21.27 3.25 17.26
C ARG A 271 19.82 2.88 17.64
N SER A 272 19.31 3.37 18.77
CA SER A 272 17.94 3.12 19.22
C SER A 272 16.89 3.80 18.33
N ALA A 273 17.16 5.01 17.84
CA ALA A 273 16.31 5.74 16.91
C ALA A 273 16.33 5.09 15.51
N ASP A 274 17.48 4.62 15.06
CA ASP A 274 17.61 3.86 13.80
C ASP A 274 16.82 2.56 13.83
N ILE A 275 16.90 1.79 14.93
CA ILE A 275 16.10 0.57 15.06
C ILE A 275 14.62 0.89 15.04
N ASN A 276 14.17 1.96 15.72
CA ASN A 276 12.77 2.36 15.69
C ASN A 276 12.32 2.82 14.29
N TYR A 277 13.19 3.47 13.51
CA TYR A 277 12.92 3.82 12.12
C TYR A 277 12.76 2.58 11.24
N LEU A 278 13.75 1.69 11.26
CA LEU A 278 13.72 0.44 10.48
C LEU A 278 12.53 -0.43 10.88
N PHE A 279 12.20 -0.49 12.17
CA PHE A 279 11.02 -1.17 12.66
C PHE A 279 9.75 -0.52 12.11
N SER A 280 9.64 0.81 12.13
CA SER A 280 8.49 1.53 11.58
C SER A 280 8.33 1.30 10.08
N LEU A 281 9.44 1.30 9.33
CA LEU A 281 9.45 0.97 7.91
C LEU A 281 9.01 -0.47 7.66
N ALA A 282 9.48 -1.43 8.46
CA ALA A 282 9.09 -2.84 8.35
C ALA A 282 7.59 -3.04 8.65
N MET A 283 7.05 -2.33 9.65
CA MET A 283 5.62 -2.32 10.00
C MET A 283 4.74 -1.72 8.89
N GLU A 284 5.31 -1.07 7.88
CA GLU A 284 4.60 -0.57 6.72
C GLU A 284 4.86 -1.42 5.46
N LYS A 285 6.13 -1.65 5.12
CA LYS A 285 6.54 -2.24 3.85
C LYS A 285 6.63 -3.77 3.91
N LEU A 286 7.21 -4.33 4.97
CA LEU A 286 7.43 -5.78 5.08
C LEU A 286 6.10 -6.53 5.31
N VAL A 287 5.24 -6.00 6.19
CA VAL A 287 3.95 -6.63 6.52
C VAL A 287 2.94 -6.61 5.36
N MET A 288 3.14 -5.72 4.39
CA MET A 288 2.29 -5.63 3.21
C MET A 288 2.53 -6.78 2.22
N LEU A 289 3.77 -7.29 2.13
CA LEU A 289 4.16 -8.34 1.17
C LEU A 289 3.34 -9.63 1.29
N PRO A 290 3.20 -10.28 2.46
CA PRO A 290 2.40 -11.49 2.56
C PRO A 290 0.91 -11.23 2.27
N PHE A 291 0.40 -10.05 2.63
CA PHE A 291 -0.97 -9.66 2.32
C PHE A 291 -1.18 -9.52 0.80
N SER A 292 -0.26 -8.87 0.09
CA SER A 292 -0.38 -8.68 -1.36
C SER A 292 -0.28 -10.00 -2.12
N ILE A 293 0.66 -10.86 -1.73
CA ILE A 293 0.83 -12.19 -2.31
C ILE A 293 -0.43 -13.05 -2.09
N ALA A 294 -0.94 -13.12 -0.86
CA ALA A 294 -2.15 -13.88 -0.55
C ALA A 294 -3.36 -13.39 -1.35
N MET A 295 -3.51 -12.08 -1.51
CA MET A 295 -4.64 -11.48 -2.21
C MET A 295 -4.66 -11.84 -3.70
N ASP A 296 -3.55 -11.66 -4.41
CA ASP A 296 -3.53 -11.97 -5.84
C ASP A 296 -3.46 -13.46 -6.13
N ARG A 297 -2.84 -14.28 -5.26
CA ARG A 297 -2.98 -15.75 -5.32
C ARG A 297 -4.44 -16.18 -5.25
N TRP A 298 -5.20 -15.63 -4.30
CA TRP A 298 -6.62 -15.90 -4.19
C TRP A 298 -7.36 -15.59 -5.49
N ARG A 299 -7.09 -14.43 -6.11
CA ARG A 299 -7.72 -14.04 -7.37
C ARG A 299 -7.31 -14.91 -8.54
N TRP A 300 -6.05 -15.34 -8.61
CA TRP A 300 -5.58 -16.23 -9.66
C TRP A 300 -6.24 -17.60 -9.57
N ASP A 301 -6.38 -18.13 -8.35
CA ASP A 301 -7.05 -19.41 -8.12
C ASP A 301 -8.55 -19.33 -8.48
N VAL A 302 -9.22 -18.21 -8.18
CA VAL A 302 -10.59 -17.95 -8.61
C VAL A 302 -10.70 -17.84 -10.13
N ALA A 303 -9.80 -17.09 -10.79
CA ALA A 303 -9.80 -16.93 -12.24
C ALA A 303 -9.57 -18.27 -12.97
N ARG A 304 -8.67 -19.10 -12.46
CA ARG A 304 -8.38 -20.45 -12.99
C ARG A 304 -9.47 -21.47 -12.71
N GLY A 305 -10.43 -21.16 -11.83
CA GLY A 305 -11.48 -22.09 -11.40
C GLY A 305 -10.99 -23.18 -10.45
N TYR A 306 -9.88 -22.96 -9.75
CA TYR A 306 -9.43 -23.85 -8.66
C TYR A 306 -10.25 -23.69 -7.39
N VAL A 307 -10.96 -22.57 -7.28
CA VAL A 307 -11.78 -22.21 -6.12
C VAL A 307 -13.16 -21.83 -6.62
N ASN A 308 -14.19 -22.52 -6.13
CA ASN A 308 -15.57 -22.24 -6.48
C ASN A 308 -16.17 -21.17 -5.56
N ARG A 309 -17.33 -20.62 -5.94
CA ARG A 309 -18.03 -19.56 -5.18
C ARG A 309 -18.29 -19.94 -3.72
N GLU A 310 -18.53 -21.23 -3.48
CA GLU A 310 -18.79 -21.84 -2.18
C GLU A 310 -17.53 -21.97 -1.32
N GLU A 311 -16.35 -21.66 -1.85
CA GLU A 311 -15.05 -21.77 -1.15
C GLU A 311 -14.30 -20.44 -1.11
N TYR A 312 -14.87 -19.38 -1.69
CA TYR A 312 -14.24 -18.07 -1.78
C TYR A 312 -13.72 -17.57 -0.43
N ASN A 313 -14.54 -17.66 0.61
CA ASN A 313 -14.18 -17.06 1.89
C ASN A 313 -13.21 -17.95 2.67
N CYS A 314 -13.41 -19.26 2.66
CA CYS A 314 -12.50 -20.24 3.26
C CYS A 314 -11.10 -20.16 2.63
N HIS A 315 -11.00 -20.16 1.30
CA HIS A 315 -9.72 -20.08 0.61
C HIS A 315 -8.99 -18.77 0.88
N TRP A 316 -9.72 -17.65 0.96
CA TRP A 316 -9.16 -16.36 1.35
C TRP A 316 -8.51 -16.41 2.74
N HIS A 317 -9.22 -16.93 3.75
CA HIS A 317 -8.67 -17.03 5.10
C HIS A 317 -7.53 -18.03 5.20
N ARG A 318 -7.56 -19.13 4.43
CA ARG A 318 -6.45 -20.09 4.34
C ARG A 318 -5.18 -19.41 3.85
N LEU A 319 -5.27 -18.62 2.78
CA LEU A 319 -4.12 -17.89 2.24
C LEU A 319 -3.63 -16.79 3.20
N MET A 320 -4.55 -16.06 3.85
CA MET A 320 -4.19 -15.05 4.85
C MET A 320 -3.50 -15.65 6.09
N GLU A 321 -3.90 -16.84 6.51
CA GLU A 321 -3.22 -17.57 7.57
C GLU A 321 -1.85 -18.10 7.10
N GLN A 322 -1.79 -18.70 5.91
CA GLN A 322 -0.55 -19.28 5.36
C GLN A 322 0.54 -18.23 5.14
N TYR A 323 0.23 -17.10 4.52
CA TYR A 323 1.23 -16.08 4.17
C TYR A 323 1.40 -15.04 5.27
N ALA A 324 0.29 -14.47 5.75
CA ALA A 324 0.35 -13.37 6.72
C ALA A 324 0.31 -13.85 8.17
N GLY A 325 0.01 -15.12 8.46
CA GLY A 325 -0.13 -15.59 9.83
C GLY A 325 -1.23 -14.84 10.58
N THR A 326 -2.31 -14.47 9.87
CA THR A 326 -3.46 -13.75 10.44
C THR A 326 -4.72 -14.59 10.36
N LYS A 327 -5.66 -14.33 11.28
CA LYS A 327 -6.95 -15.02 11.33
C LYS A 327 -8.11 -14.04 11.55
N PRO A 328 -9.35 -14.38 11.15
CA PRO A 328 -10.51 -13.59 11.50
C PRO A 328 -10.73 -13.61 13.02
N PRO A 329 -11.22 -12.51 13.64
CA PRO A 329 -11.50 -12.46 15.07
C PRO A 329 -12.81 -13.18 15.46
N VAL A 330 -13.67 -13.44 14.48
CA VAL A 330 -14.96 -14.11 14.64
C VAL A 330 -15.06 -15.23 13.60
N LEU A 331 -15.90 -16.23 13.88
CA LEU A 331 -16.19 -17.27 12.89
C LEU A 331 -16.81 -16.63 11.63
N ARG A 332 -16.35 -17.10 10.48
CA ARG A 332 -16.84 -16.69 9.16
C ARG A 332 -17.49 -17.88 8.47
N SER A 333 -18.52 -17.63 7.68
CA SER A 333 -19.17 -18.64 6.85
C SER A 333 -18.93 -18.35 5.37
N GLU A 334 -19.49 -19.19 4.51
CA GLU A 334 -19.51 -18.95 3.07
C GLU A 334 -20.66 -18.04 2.63
N ASP A 335 -21.50 -17.56 3.56
CA ASP A 335 -22.39 -16.43 3.28
C ASP A 335 -21.61 -15.10 3.32
N ASP A 336 -20.45 -15.09 3.97
CA ASP A 336 -19.54 -13.97 3.96
C ASP A 336 -18.72 -13.89 2.66
N PHE A 337 -18.24 -12.67 2.36
CA PHE A 337 -17.30 -12.43 1.26
C PHE A 337 -16.27 -11.37 1.69
N ASP A 338 -15.38 -11.76 2.59
CA ASP A 338 -14.37 -10.89 3.16
C ASP A 338 -13.38 -10.28 2.15
N PRO A 339 -12.91 -10.98 1.09
CA PRO A 339 -12.10 -10.34 0.05
C PRO A 339 -12.83 -9.16 -0.61
N GLY A 340 -14.15 -9.26 -0.76
CA GLY A 340 -14.96 -8.18 -1.32
C GLY A 340 -14.90 -6.86 -0.55
N ALA A 341 -14.57 -6.91 0.73
CA ALA A 341 -14.43 -5.73 1.58
C ALA A 341 -13.11 -4.95 1.33
N LYS A 342 -12.24 -5.42 0.42
CA LYS A 342 -11.00 -4.75 0.01
C LYS A 342 -11.18 -4.16 -1.39
N TYR A 343 -11.16 -2.82 -1.48
CA TYR A 343 -11.41 -2.03 -2.70
C TYR A 343 -10.92 -2.62 -4.03
N HIS A 344 -9.71 -3.16 -4.07
CA HIS A 344 -9.08 -3.65 -5.30
C HIS A 344 -9.79 -4.90 -5.87
N ILE A 345 -10.48 -5.68 -5.01
CA ILE A 345 -11.28 -6.84 -5.42
C ILE A 345 -12.51 -6.39 -6.26
N PRO A 346 -13.48 -5.60 -5.75
CA PRO A 346 -14.60 -5.13 -6.55
C PRO A 346 -14.20 -4.18 -7.68
N ALA A 347 -13.12 -3.41 -7.53
CA ALA A 347 -12.63 -2.53 -8.59
C ALA A 347 -11.85 -3.26 -9.70
N ASN A 348 -11.63 -4.57 -9.56
CA ASN A 348 -10.88 -5.41 -10.50
C ASN A 348 -9.45 -4.92 -10.80
N ILE A 349 -8.74 -4.40 -9.79
CA ILE A 349 -7.40 -3.82 -9.95
C ILE A 349 -6.36 -4.86 -9.51
N PRO A 350 -5.44 -5.33 -10.37
CA PRO A 350 -4.29 -6.18 -10.00
C PRO A 350 -3.51 -5.62 -8.79
N TYR A 351 -3.04 -6.50 -7.90
CA TYR A 351 -2.44 -6.11 -6.62
C TYR A 351 -0.96 -6.49 -6.47
N ILE A 352 -0.42 -7.38 -7.30
CA ILE A 352 0.97 -7.85 -7.31
C ILE A 352 1.98 -6.84 -7.89
N ARG A 353 1.50 -5.63 -8.19
CA ARG A 353 2.29 -4.51 -8.72
C ARG A 353 3.19 -3.89 -7.69
#